data_AF-A0A7T4KHS2-F1
#
_entry.id   AF-A0A7T4KHS2-F1
#
_cell.length_a   1.000
_cell.length_b   1.000
_cell.length_c   1.000
_cell.angle_alpha   90.00
_cell.angle_beta   90.00
_cell.angle_gamma   90.00
#
_symmetry.space_group_name_H-M   'P 1'
#
loop_
_entity.id
_entity.type
_entity.pdbx_description
1 polymer ?
#
loop_
_entity_poly.entity_id
_entity_poly.type
_entity_poly.pdbx_seq_one_letter_code
_entity_poly.pdbx_strand_id
1 'polypeptide(L)'
;MKKYILLLVFCISYFSFSATNYIYREKMRDFIEELRDNTDKEKIIITQNGNELYFKNGKIDNEFFSITDGTTQESLYYGDVLKFNVSTSKGLKNELLELTVPIRKNGKPVFVINYGKGKKKREFLRKEALKTKFVSELLPSFNANKLYETIENYNNKDINSLNEVKNFLCLLNPEDFSNINEYYQTLKNTNYDLLLIEVSHNNIFFTKEQIEALKIKNNGAKRIVIAYLSIGEAEDYRFYWNKKWDKNKPDWIVEENDNWEGNYIVKYWTAEWKDIIKEYQKKLDEIGVDGYLLDTVDTYLYFEENY
;
A
#
# COMPACT_ATOMS: atom_id res chain seq x y z
N MET A 1 28.75 -7.97 -6.04
CA MET A 1 28.63 -6.60 -5.53
C MET A 1 27.99 -5.74 -6.60
N LYS A 2 26.66 -5.76 -6.69
CA LYS A 2 25.93 -4.93 -7.65
C LYS A 2 25.91 -3.50 -7.08
N LYS A 3 26.45 -2.56 -7.86
CA LYS A 3 26.44 -1.13 -7.53
C LYS A 3 25.02 -0.65 -7.73
N TYR A 4 24.37 -0.22 -6.64
CA TYR A 4 23.11 0.50 -6.70
C TYR A 4 23.37 1.83 -7.43
N ILE A 5 22.94 1.92 -8.68
CA ILE A 5 22.80 3.20 -9.36
C ILE A 5 21.49 3.78 -8.85
N LEU A 6 21.65 4.94 -8.23
CA LEU A 6 20.69 5.62 -7.40
C LEU A 6 19.80 6.47 -8.33
N LEU A 7 18.57 6.03 -8.62
CA LEU A 7 17.56 6.98 -9.10
C LEU A 7 17.02 7.74 -7.89
N LEU A 8 17.68 8.86 -7.64
CA LEU A 8 17.27 9.88 -6.70
C LEU A 8 15.95 10.50 -7.16
N VAL A 9 14.86 10.25 -6.44
CA VAL A 9 13.85 11.29 -6.27
C VAL A 9 14.34 12.15 -5.11
N PHE A 10 15.21 13.10 -5.44
CA PHE A 10 15.63 14.15 -4.51
C PHE A 10 14.42 15.07 -4.31
N CYS A 11 13.75 14.98 -3.16
CA CYS A 11 12.89 16.06 -2.67
C CYS A 11 13.76 17.30 -2.37
N ILE A 12 13.99 18.10 -3.40
CA ILE A 12 14.17 19.54 -3.29
C ILE A 12 13.32 20.15 -4.40
N SER A 13 12.01 20.13 -4.23
CA SER A 13 11.11 20.86 -5.12
C SER A 13 11.20 22.35 -4.79
N TYR A 14 11.99 23.09 -5.57
CA TYR A 14 11.67 24.49 -5.83
C TYR A 14 10.32 24.50 -6.55
N PHE A 15 9.25 24.88 -5.84
CA PHE A 15 7.91 24.99 -6.40
C PHE A 15 7.88 26.01 -7.55
N SER A 16 7.95 25.55 -8.79
CA SER A 16 7.35 26.26 -9.93
C SER A 16 5.96 25.65 -10.17
N PHE A 17 4.94 26.33 -9.66
CA PHE A 17 3.54 25.91 -9.71
C PHE A 17 3.00 26.06 -11.14
N SER A 18 2.96 24.98 -11.93
CA SER A 18 2.34 24.95 -13.26
C SER A 18 1.02 24.18 -13.20
N ALA A 19 -0.02 24.66 -13.88
CA ALA A 19 -1.33 23.99 -13.94
C ALA A 19 -1.27 22.60 -14.62
N THR A 20 -0.26 22.38 -15.46
CA THR A 20 0.03 21.09 -16.12
C THR A 20 0.48 20.02 -15.13
N ASN A 21 1.15 20.39 -14.03
CA ASN A 21 1.61 19.40 -13.05
C ASN A 21 0.41 18.75 -12.33
N TYR A 22 -0.68 19.46 -12.08
CA TYR A 22 -1.82 18.91 -11.31
C TYR A 22 -2.66 17.87 -12.05
N ILE A 23 -2.56 17.77 -13.39
CA ILE A 23 -3.46 16.90 -14.17
C ILE A 23 -3.27 15.42 -13.86
N TYR A 24 -2.04 15.00 -13.57
CA TYR A 24 -1.71 13.60 -13.28
C TYR A 24 -2.27 13.19 -11.92
N ARG A 25 -2.20 14.07 -10.93
CA ARG A 25 -2.87 13.87 -9.64
C ARG A 25 -4.37 13.71 -9.74
N GLU A 26 -5.04 14.59 -10.50
CA GLU A 26 -6.48 14.48 -10.72
C GLU A 26 -6.81 13.16 -11.46
N LYS A 27 -6.03 12.79 -12.48
CA LYS A 27 -6.20 11.49 -13.17
C LYS A 27 -6.06 10.28 -12.23
N MET A 28 -5.19 10.35 -11.22
CA MET A 28 -5.06 9.28 -10.22
C MET A 28 -6.27 9.26 -9.28
N ARG A 29 -6.80 10.43 -8.88
CA ARG A 29 -8.06 10.50 -8.12
C ARG A 29 -9.23 9.93 -8.92
N ASP A 30 -9.37 10.34 -10.18
CA ASP A 30 -10.40 9.83 -11.09
C ASP A 30 -10.31 8.31 -11.24
N PHE A 31 -9.09 7.76 -11.36
CA PHE A 31 -8.92 6.32 -11.46
C PHE A 31 -9.33 5.59 -10.17
N ILE A 32 -8.97 6.12 -8.99
CA ILE A 32 -9.39 5.55 -7.70
C ILE A 32 -10.93 5.65 -7.54
N GLU A 33 -11.55 6.74 -8.01
CA GLU A 33 -13.01 6.88 -8.06
C GLU A 33 -13.65 5.82 -8.96
N GLU A 34 -13.11 5.60 -10.16
CA GLU A 34 -13.58 4.52 -11.04
C GLU A 34 -13.47 3.14 -10.40
N LEU A 35 -12.41 2.87 -9.62
CA LEU A 35 -12.26 1.61 -8.89
C LEU A 35 -13.26 1.51 -7.73
N ARG A 36 -13.56 2.61 -7.04
CA ARG A 36 -14.61 2.65 -6.03
C ARG A 36 -15.97 2.32 -6.63
N ASP A 37 -16.30 2.91 -7.78
CA ASP A 37 -17.58 2.71 -8.46
C ASP A 37 -17.73 1.32 -9.10
N ASN A 38 -16.61 0.64 -9.36
CA ASN A 38 -16.57 -0.69 -9.97
C ASN A 38 -16.68 -1.85 -8.95
N THR A 39 -16.91 -1.58 -7.66
CA THR A 39 -17.08 -2.61 -6.63
C THR A 39 -18.20 -2.29 -5.64
N ASP A 40 -18.46 -3.20 -4.70
CA ASP A 40 -19.43 -3.00 -3.63
C ASP A 40 -18.98 -1.89 -2.65
N LYS A 41 -19.93 -1.10 -2.15
CA LYS A 41 -19.69 -0.02 -1.19
C LYS A 41 -19.13 -0.52 0.14
N GLU A 42 -19.34 -1.79 0.48
CA GLU A 42 -18.77 -2.43 1.67
C GLU A 42 -17.27 -2.72 1.53
N LYS A 43 -16.71 -2.73 0.30
CA LYS A 43 -15.28 -2.94 0.11
C LYS A 43 -14.48 -1.79 0.68
N ILE A 44 -13.40 -2.14 1.38
CA ILE A 44 -12.47 -1.18 1.95
C ILE A 44 -11.46 -0.75 0.88
N ILE A 45 -11.19 0.56 0.76
CA ILE A 45 -10.08 1.08 -0.05
C ILE A 45 -9.05 1.76 0.87
N ILE A 46 -7.84 1.25 0.86
CA ILE A 46 -6.68 1.84 1.54
C ILE A 46 -5.68 2.27 0.46
N THR A 47 -5.28 3.53 0.43
CA THR A 47 -4.17 3.98 -0.40
C THR A 47 -2.84 3.64 0.28
N GLN A 48 -1.89 3.10 -0.46
CA GLN A 48 -0.50 2.98 -0.04
C GLN A 48 0.26 4.24 -0.51
N ASN A 49 0.77 5.03 0.44
CA ASN A 49 1.33 6.36 0.17
C ASN A 49 0.34 7.29 -0.58
N GLY A 50 0.83 8.15 -1.48
CA GLY A 50 0.00 9.10 -2.25
C GLY A 50 -0.77 10.12 -1.39
N ASN A 51 -0.30 10.41 -0.17
CA ASN A 51 -1.07 11.14 0.83
C ASN A 51 -1.45 12.58 0.43
N GLU A 52 -0.83 13.14 -0.60
CA GLU A 52 -1.20 14.45 -1.15
C GLU A 52 -2.54 14.44 -1.90
N LEU A 53 -3.02 13.27 -2.37
CA LEU A 53 -4.33 13.14 -3.02
C LEU A 53 -5.48 13.53 -2.11
N TYR A 54 -5.31 13.39 -0.79
CA TYR A 54 -6.30 13.80 0.19
C TYR A 54 -6.46 15.32 0.30
N PHE A 55 -5.68 16.12 -0.45
CA PHE A 55 -5.70 17.56 -0.35
C PHE A 55 -5.93 18.24 -1.71
N LYS A 56 -6.77 19.27 -1.70
CA LYS A 56 -6.91 20.27 -2.77
C LYS A 56 -6.74 21.65 -2.17
N ASN A 57 -5.84 22.47 -2.76
CA ASN A 57 -5.55 23.83 -2.29
C ASN A 57 -5.22 23.91 -0.78
N GLY A 58 -4.46 22.93 -0.27
CA GLY A 58 -4.05 22.85 1.14
C GLY A 58 -5.15 22.46 2.14
N LYS A 59 -6.32 22.02 1.67
CA LYS A 59 -7.43 21.55 2.51
C LYS A 59 -7.79 20.12 2.13
N ILE A 60 -8.42 19.40 3.06
CA ILE A 60 -8.94 18.06 2.78
C ILE A 60 -9.91 18.13 1.59
N ASP A 61 -9.64 17.31 0.58
CA ASP A 61 -10.55 17.05 -0.53
C ASP A 61 -11.62 16.07 -0.05
N ASN A 62 -12.82 16.58 0.24
CA ASN A 62 -13.91 15.76 0.78
C ASN A 62 -14.41 14.71 -0.20
N GLU A 63 -14.31 14.95 -1.51
CA GLU A 63 -14.72 14.00 -2.54
C GLU A 63 -13.80 12.77 -2.46
N PHE A 64 -12.49 12.98 -2.61
CA PHE A 64 -11.50 11.92 -2.48
C PHE A 64 -11.51 11.26 -1.09
N PHE A 65 -11.68 12.06 -0.03
CA PHE A 65 -11.78 11.55 1.33
C PHE A 65 -12.99 10.63 1.52
N SER A 66 -14.08 10.82 0.79
CA SER A 66 -15.29 9.99 0.93
C SER A 66 -15.19 8.63 0.22
N ILE A 67 -14.33 8.51 -0.80
CA ILE A 67 -14.20 7.29 -1.61
C ILE A 67 -13.11 6.33 -1.12
N THR A 68 -12.34 6.69 -0.09
CA THR A 68 -11.37 5.78 0.55
C THR A 68 -11.69 5.59 2.03
N ASP A 69 -11.15 4.55 2.64
CA ASP A 69 -11.42 4.17 4.04
C ASP A 69 -10.20 4.30 4.94
N GLY A 70 -9.01 4.30 4.36
CA GLY A 70 -7.73 4.39 5.07
C GLY A 70 -6.60 4.84 4.17
N THR A 71 -5.46 5.15 4.76
CA THR A 71 -4.21 5.33 4.03
C THR A 71 -3.04 4.73 4.80
N THR A 72 -1.94 4.48 4.12
CA THR A 72 -0.67 4.17 4.74
C THR A 72 0.36 5.28 4.55
N GLN A 73 1.45 5.19 5.32
CA GLN A 73 2.67 5.94 5.05
C GLN A 73 3.87 5.02 5.21
N GLU A 74 4.60 4.83 4.12
CA GLU A 74 5.81 4.03 4.04
C GLU A 74 6.98 4.88 3.50
N SER A 75 8.05 5.13 4.25
CA SER A 75 8.17 5.04 5.71
C SER A 75 7.86 6.39 6.37
N LEU A 76 7.77 6.45 7.71
CA LEU A 76 7.57 7.73 8.43
C LEU A 76 8.68 8.05 9.43
N TYR A 77 9.04 7.11 10.31
CA TYR A 77 10.00 7.34 11.38
C TYR A 77 11.33 6.61 11.18
N TYR A 78 11.30 5.41 10.60
CA TYR A 78 12.49 4.62 10.29
C TYR A 78 12.37 3.94 8.93
N GLY A 79 13.45 3.93 8.15
CA GLY A 79 13.47 3.45 6.76
C GLY A 79 13.83 4.53 5.74
N ASP A 80 14.46 5.63 6.18
CA ASP A 80 14.80 6.80 5.35
C ASP A 80 15.49 6.42 4.04
N VAL A 81 14.85 6.74 2.91
CA VAL A 81 15.40 6.49 1.55
C VAL A 81 15.94 5.05 1.41
N LEU A 82 15.10 4.07 1.74
CA LEU A 82 15.42 2.64 1.70
C LEU A 82 16.61 2.22 2.58
N LYS A 83 16.92 3.00 3.64
CA LYS A 83 17.98 2.64 4.61
C LYS A 83 17.39 1.98 5.84
N PHE A 84 17.66 0.68 5.97
CA PHE A 84 17.20 -0.12 7.09
C PHE A 84 17.70 0.44 8.42
N ASN A 85 16.80 0.55 9.41
CA ASN A 85 17.14 0.92 10.79
C ASN A 85 17.65 2.37 10.98
N VAL A 86 17.56 3.20 9.94
CA VAL A 86 17.92 4.63 9.94
C VAL A 86 16.68 5.49 10.16
N SER A 87 16.79 6.52 10.99
CA SER A 87 15.69 7.47 11.25
C SER A 87 15.42 8.34 10.03
N THR A 88 14.15 8.58 9.71
CA THR A 88 13.74 9.55 8.69
C THR A 88 14.26 10.94 9.02
N SER A 89 14.78 11.64 8.01
CA SER A 89 15.31 13.00 8.20
C SER A 89 14.25 13.93 8.79
N LYS A 90 14.67 14.94 9.56
CA LYS A 90 13.72 15.82 10.27
C LYS A 90 12.79 16.57 9.31
N GLY A 91 13.31 17.03 8.16
CA GLY A 91 12.53 17.74 7.13
C GLY A 91 11.44 16.83 6.55
N LEU A 92 11.86 15.71 5.95
CA LEU A 92 10.93 14.75 5.34
C LEU A 92 9.89 14.25 6.36
N LYS A 93 10.30 13.88 7.57
CA LYS A 93 9.35 13.46 8.61
C LYS A 93 8.31 14.53 8.92
N ASN A 94 8.68 15.81 8.95
CA ASN A 94 7.73 16.88 9.21
C ASN A 94 6.73 17.02 8.06
N GLU A 95 7.20 16.99 6.81
CA GLU A 95 6.34 17.03 5.60
C GLU A 95 5.35 15.87 5.59
N LEU A 96 5.80 14.65 5.86
CA LEU A 96 4.93 13.47 5.93
C LEU A 96 3.91 13.56 7.07
N LEU A 97 4.27 14.15 8.22
CA LEU A 97 3.35 14.40 9.32
C LEU A 97 2.33 15.51 8.99
N GLU A 98 2.72 16.53 8.22
CA GLU A 98 1.82 17.59 7.74
C GLU A 98 0.73 17.04 6.82
N LEU A 99 1.02 15.98 6.05
CA LEU A 99 0.02 15.27 5.25
C LEU A 99 -0.83 14.28 6.07
N THR A 100 -0.19 13.46 6.90
CA THR A 100 -0.88 12.32 7.55
C THR A 100 -1.68 12.70 8.80
N VAL A 101 -1.24 13.70 9.58
CA VAL A 101 -1.95 14.11 10.81
C VAL A 101 -3.33 14.71 10.52
N PRO A 102 -3.51 15.61 9.53
CA PRO A 102 -4.84 16.11 9.18
C PRO A 102 -5.78 15.00 8.70
N ILE A 103 -5.29 14.03 7.91
CA ILE A 103 -6.09 12.87 7.47
C ILE A 103 -6.63 12.11 8.68
N ARG A 104 -5.75 11.82 9.66
CA ARG A 104 -6.17 11.10 10.88
C ARG A 104 -7.11 11.91 11.76
N LYS A 105 -6.88 13.21 11.91
CA LYS A 105 -7.75 14.11 12.69
C LYS A 105 -9.17 14.21 12.12
N ASN A 106 -9.33 14.05 10.80
CA ASN A 106 -10.65 14.00 10.14
C ASN A 106 -11.29 12.60 10.19
N GLY A 107 -10.71 11.65 10.91
CA GLY A 107 -11.35 10.36 11.24
C GLY A 107 -10.88 9.16 10.43
N LYS A 108 -10.05 9.35 9.39
CA LYS A 108 -9.55 8.27 8.55
C LYS A 108 -8.36 7.55 9.21
N PRO A 109 -8.36 6.22 9.35
CA PRO A 109 -7.21 5.46 9.83
C PRO A 109 -5.94 5.69 9.00
N VAL A 110 -4.81 5.75 9.68
CA VAL A 110 -3.47 5.89 9.07
C VAL A 110 -2.59 4.77 9.61
N PHE A 111 -2.11 3.92 8.71
CA PHE A 111 -1.23 2.79 9.00
C PHE A 111 0.22 3.13 8.62
N VAL A 112 1.13 3.11 9.59
CA VAL A 112 2.51 3.57 9.37
C VAL A 112 3.46 2.37 9.33
N ILE A 113 4.10 2.20 8.18
CA ILE A 113 5.10 1.17 7.94
C ILE A 113 6.49 1.78 8.21
N ASN A 114 7.30 1.11 9.04
CA ASN A 114 8.68 1.52 9.30
C ASN A 114 9.61 0.33 9.12
N TYR A 115 10.90 0.60 8.90
CA TYR A 115 11.91 -0.44 8.68
C TYR A 115 13.04 -0.37 9.70
N GLY A 116 13.22 -1.44 10.46
CA GLY A 116 14.29 -1.52 11.44
C GLY A 116 14.16 -2.64 12.45
N LYS A 117 14.96 -2.56 13.52
CA LYS A 117 14.93 -3.54 14.60
C LYS A 117 15.26 -2.92 15.96
N GLY A 118 14.84 -3.61 17.01
CA GLY A 118 15.27 -3.35 18.39
C GLY A 118 14.22 -2.63 19.26
N LYS A 119 14.26 -2.97 20.56
CA LYS A 119 13.28 -2.55 21.57
C LYS A 119 13.09 -1.04 21.67
N LYS A 120 14.19 -0.26 21.64
CA LYS A 120 14.15 1.21 21.74
C LYS A 120 13.32 1.86 20.64
N LYS A 121 13.41 1.36 19.40
CA LYS A 121 12.63 1.88 18.26
C LYS A 121 11.15 1.55 18.40
N ARG A 122 10.82 0.31 18.82
CA ARG A 122 9.44 -0.10 19.09
C ARG A 122 8.81 0.73 20.21
N GLU A 123 9.56 1.00 21.29
CA GLU A 123 9.12 1.89 22.37
C GLU A 123 8.93 3.34 21.90
N PHE A 124 9.79 3.83 21.02
CA PHE A 124 9.63 5.15 20.40
C PHE A 124 8.35 5.20 19.56
N LEU A 125 8.14 4.24 18.66
CA LEU A 125 6.96 4.17 17.79
C LEU A 125 5.66 4.08 18.60
N ARG A 126 5.64 3.30 19.70
CA ARG A 126 4.52 3.28 20.64
C ARG A 126 4.20 4.67 21.22
N LYS A 127 5.23 5.42 21.63
CA LYS A 127 5.04 6.79 22.15
C LYS A 127 4.52 7.75 21.09
N GLU A 128 4.97 7.62 19.84
CA GLU A 128 4.47 8.45 18.74
C GLU A 128 3.03 8.10 18.37
N ALA A 129 2.68 6.81 18.33
CA ALA A 129 1.32 6.34 18.09
C ALA A 129 0.31 6.91 19.11
N LEU A 130 0.71 7.08 20.38
CA LEU A 130 -0.14 7.73 21.39
C LEU A 130 -0.43 9.21 21.08
N LYS A 131 0.47 9.91 20.37
CA LYS A 131 0.30 11.32 20.00
C LYS A 131 -0.56 11.48 18.75
N THR A 132 -0.31 10.65 17.74
CA THR A 132 -0.92 10.79 16.41
C THR A 132 -2.19 9.95 16.24
N LYS A 133 -2.36 8.91 17.08
CA LYS A 133 -3.38 7.86 16.92
C LYS A 133 -3.24 7.09 15.60
N PHE A 134 -2.01 7.02 15.08
CA PHE A 134 -1.65 6.11 14.00
C PHE A 134 -1.49 4.69 14.53
N VAL A 135 -1.71 3.70 13.68
CA VAL A 135 -1.31 2.30 13.96
C VAL A 135 0.03 2.11 13.27
N SER A 136 1.07 1.76 14.02
CA SER A 136 2.42 1.72 13.48
C SER A 136 3.05 0.34 13.66
N GLU A 137 3.79 -0.10 12.65
CA GLU A 137 4.56 -1.34 12.70
C GLU A 137 6.02 -1.12 12.29
N LEU A 138 6.88 -2.06 12.69
CA LEU A 138 8.32 -2.05 12.41
C LEU A 138 8.72 -3.35 11.69
N LEU A 139 8.77 -3.27 10.36
CA LEU A 139 9.10 -4.37 9.48
C LEU A 139 10.62 -4.67 9.48
N PRO A 140 11.00 -5.95 9.30
CA PRO A 140 12.38 -6.39 9.33
C PRO A 140 13.09 -6.29 7.96
N SER A 141 12.37 -5.97 6.89
CA SER A 141 12.87 -5.91 5.50
C SER A 141 11.95 -5.04 4.64
N PHE A 142 12.51 -4.31 3.67
CA PHE A 142 11.75 -3.55 2.66
C PHE A 142 10.92 -4.45 1.74
N ASN A 143 11.33 -5.71 1.57
CA ASN A 143 10.61 -6.65 0.71
C ASN A 143 9.26 -7.08 1.29
N ALA A 144 8.88 -6.70 2.51
CA ALA A 144 7.61 -7.14 3.13
C ALA A 144 7.35 -8.65 2.97
N ASN A 145 8.38 -9.47 3.13
CA ASN A 145 8.35 -10.92 2.86
C ASN A 145 8.39 -11.78 4.15
N LYS A 146 8.31 -11.14 5.32
CA LYS A 146 8.51 -11.79 6.62
C LYS A 146 7.47 -11.37 7.64
N LEU A 147 7.06 -12.33 8.47
CA LEU A 147 6.33 -12.04 9.69
C LEU A 147 7.18 -11.20 10.66
N TYR A 148 6.49 -10.42 11.49
CA TYR A 148 7.11 -9.61 12.52
C TYR A 148 6.21 -9.46 13.74
N GLU A 149 6.82 -9.31 14.92
CA GLU A 149 6.04 -9.01 16.12
C GLU A 149 5.42 -7.61 16.04
N THR A 150 4.16 -7.50 16.43
CA THR A 150 3.40 -6.25 16.46
C THR A 150 3.92 -5.27 17.50
N ILE A 151 3.85 -3.97 17.24
CA ILE A 151 4.25 -2.95 18.23
C ILE A 151 3.33 -2.98 19.45
N GLU A 152 2.02 -3.00 19.23
CA GLU A 152 1.04 -3.23 20.28
C GLU A 152 0.78 -4.73 20.46
N ASN A 153 0.31 -5.14 21.63
CA ASN A 153 -0.04 -6.55 21.83
C ASN A 153 -1.18 -6.98 20.91
N TYR A 154 -1.20 -8.26 20.53
CA TYR A 154 -2.32 -8.84 19.79
C TYR A 154 -3.64 -8.63 20.52
N ASN A 155 -4.70 -8.42 19.75
CA ASN A 155 -6.00 -8.00 20.22
C ASN A 155 -7.02 -9.14 20.04
N ASN A 156 -7.68 -9.52 21.14
CA ASN A 156 -8.65 -10.62 21.19
C ASN A 156 -10.09 -10.21 20.85
N LYS A 157 -10.30 -8.95 20.44
CA LYS A 157 -11.61 -8.46 20.01
C LYS A 157 -11.84 -8.72 18.53
N ASP A 158 -13.10 -8.88 18.16
CA ASP A 158 -13.55 -8.79 16.77
C ASP A 158 -13.26 -7.40 16.22
N ILE A 159 -12.83 -7.35 14.97
CA ILE A 159 -12.56 -6.12 14.22
C ILE A 159 -13.60 -6.01 13.11
N ASN A 160 -14.46 -5.00 13.20
CA ASN A 160 -15.54 -4.75 12.24
C ASN A 160 -15.34 -3.45 11.46
N SER A 161 -14.34 -2.63 11.83
CA SER A 161 -13.95 -1.44 11.06
C SER A 161 -12.46 -1.13 11.20
N LEU A 162 -11.90 -0.39 10.23
CA LEU A 162 -10.50 0.03 10.27
C LEU A 162 -10.13 0.89 11.49
N ASN A 163 -11.09 1.58 12.11
CA ASN A 163 -10.84 2.39 13.31
C ASN A 163 -10.61 1.53 14.57
N GLU A 164 -10.98 0.25 14.55
CA GLU A 164 -10.79 -0.70 15.65
C GLU A 164 -9.44 -1.42 15.59
N VAL A 165 -8.76 -1.36 14.45
CA VAL A 165 -7.46 -2.02 14.19
C VAL A 165 -6.39 -1.44 15.13
N LYS A 166 -5.68 -2.31 15.84
CA LYS A 166 -4.57 -1.92 16.74
C LYS A 166 -3.20 -2.37 16.29
N ASN A 167 -3.13 -3.29 15.34
CA ASN A 167 -1.90 -3.84 14.77
C ASN A 167 -2.22 -4.40 13.38
N PHE A 168 -1.22 -4.53 12.52
CA PHE A 168 -1.43 -5.08 11.18
C PHE A 168 -0.22 -5.87 10.71
N LEU A 169 -0.45 -6.79 9.77
CA LEU A 169 0.59 -7.44 9.00
C LEU A 169 0.61 -6.83 7.60
N CYS A 170 1.78 -6.35 7.16
CA CYS A 170 2.07 -6.07 5.76
C CYS A 170 3.00 -7.19 5.25
N LEU A 171 2.47 -8.04 4.36
CA LEU A 171 3.22 -9.13 3.74
C LEU A 171 2.84 -9.24 2.25
N LEU A 172 3.61 -8.55 1.42
CA LEU A 172 3.33 -8.34 0.00
C LEU A 172 4.13 -9.27 -0.92
N ASN A 173 5.21 -9.88 -0.42
CA ASN A 173 6.04 -10.78 -1.20
C ASN A 173 6.13 -12.16 -0.54
N PRO A 174 5.27 -13.12 -0.93
CA PRO A 174 5.25 -14.44 -0.32
C PRO A 174 6.26 -15.43 -0.93
N GLU A 175 7.26 -14.95 -1.69
CA GLU A 175 8.26 -15.79 -2.38
C GLU A 175 9.09 -16.71 -1.47
N ASP A 176 9.24 -16.35 -0.19
CA ASP A 176 9.95 -17.14 0.81
C ASP A 176 9.15 -18.39 1.24
N PHE A 177 7.86 -18.48 0.89
CA PHE A 177 7.02 -19.66 1.13
C PHE A 177 7.16 -20.67 -0.01
N SER A 178 7.09 -21.96 0.28
CA SER A 178 7.28 -22.98 -0.76
C SER A 178 6.08 -23.05 -1.72
N ASN A 179 4.88 -22.69 -1.26
CA ASN A 179 3.64 -22.70 -2.03
C ASN A 179 2.51 -21.93 -1.32
N ILE A 180 1.40 -21.74 -2.04
CA ILE A 180 0.21 -21.03 -1.55
C ILE A 180 -0.39 -21.64 -0.26
N ASN A 181 -0.29 -22.96 -0.05
CA ASN A 181 -0.84 -23.61 1.14
C ASN A 181 0.00 -23.34 2.39
N GLU A 182 1.33 -23.36 2.27
CA GLU A 182 2.23 -22.98 3.36
C GLU A 182 2.00 -21.51 3.76
N TYR A 183 1.87 -20.63 2.76
CA TYR A 183 1.57 -19.22 2.98
C TYR A 183 0.21 -19.03 3.69
N TYR A 184 -0.85 -19.67 3.19
CA TYR A 184 -2.19 -19.67 3.80
C TYR A 184 -2.15 -20.13 5.27
N GLN A 185 -1.52 -21.28 5.56
CA GLN A 185 -1.47 -21.82 6.93
C GLN A 185 -0.69 -20.88 7.85
N THR A 186 0.39 -20.27 7.34
CA THR A 186 1.15 -19.27 8.10
C THR A 186 0.27 -18.08 8.48
N LEU A 187 -0.44 -17.47 7.53
CA LEU A 187 -1.35 -16.36 7.80
C LEU A 187 -2.50 -16.75 8.74
N LYS A 188 -3.08 -17.93 8.57
CA LYS A 188 -4.17 -18.45 9.39
C LYS A 188 -3.78 -18.53 10.88
N ASN A 189 -2.53 -18.88 11.17
CA ASN A 189 -2.02 -19.07 12.53
C ASN A 189 -1.58 -17.76 13.23
N THR A 190 -1.96 -16.60 12.68
CA THR A 190 -1.63 -15.28 13.26
C THR A 190 -2.85 -14.59 13.88
N ASN A 191 -2.61 -13.56 14.70
CA ASN A 191 -3.64 -12.80 15.42
C ASN A 191 -3.65 -11.31 15.06
N TYR A 192 -3.17 -10.93 13.88
CA TYR A 192 -3.21 -9.53 13.45
C TYR A 192 -4.64 -9.04 13.26
N ASP A 193 -4.92 -7.77 13.58
CA ASP A 193 -6.25 -7.17 13.40
C ASP A 193 -6.57 -6.90 11.92
N LEU A 194 -5.54 -6.62 11.13
CA LEU A 194 -5.60 -6.30 9.71
C LEU A 194 -4.48 -7.05 8.97
N LEU A 195 -4.83 -7.70 7.87
CA LEU A 195 -3.87 -8.27 6.91
C LEU A 195 -3.86 -7.39 5.66
N LEU A 196 -2.70 -6.81 5.35
CA LEU A 196 -2.37 -6.20 4.07
C LEU A 196 -1.46 -7.18 3.34
N ILE A 197 -2.02 -7.93 2.38
CA ILE A 197 -1.33 -9.12 1.85
C ILE A 197 -1.43 -9.24 0.33
N GLU A 198 -0.40 -9.85 -0.23
CA GLU A 198 -0.52 -10.52 -1.51
C GLU A 198 -1.46 -11.73 -1.38
N VAL A 199 -2.37 -11.92 -2.35
CA VAL A 199 -3.39 -12.99 -2.30
C VAL A 199 -3.09 -14.17 -3.23
N SER A 200 -1.92 -14.14 -3.86
CA SER A 200 -1.44 -15.18 -4.75
C SER A 200 0.01 -15.56 -4.50
N HIS A 201 0.39 -16.74 -4.96
CA HIS A 201 1.77 -17.22 -4.91
C HIS A 201 2.05 -17.97 -6.20
N ASN A 202 3.03 -17.51 -6.99
CA ASN A 202 3.30 -18.03 -8.34
C ASN A 202 2.04 -18.10 -9.21
N ASN A 203 1.24 -17.01 -9.22
CA ASN A 203 -0.04 -16.90 -9.92
C ASN A 203 -1.16 -17.86 -9.47
N ILE A 204 -0.95 -18.63 -8.39
CA ILE A 204 -2.00 -19.41 -7.74
C ILE A 204 -2.62 -18.55 -6.65
N PHE A 205 -3.92 -18.25 -6.79
CA PHE A 205 -4.66 -17.42 -5.86
C PHE A 205 -5.20 -18.22 -4.69
N PHE A 206 -5.40 -17.56 -3.55
CA PHE A 206 -6.28 -18.10 -2.51
C PHE A 206 -7.69 -18.34 -3.07
N THR A 207 -8.31 -19.39 -2.57
CA THR A 207 -9.74 -19.68 -2.78
C THR A 207 -10.60 -18.80 -1.89
N LYS A 208 -11.90 -18.69 -2.22
CA LYS A 208 -12.87 -17.97 -1.39
C LYS A 208 -12.94 -18.53 0.03
N GLU A 209 -12.91 -19.85 0.18
CA GLU A 209 -12.92 -20.53 1.48
C GLU A 209 -11.66 -20.22 2.30
N GLN A 210 -10.50 -20.08 1.63
CA GLN A 210 -9.27 -19.67 2.29
C GLN A 210 -9.35 -18.22 2.77
N ILE A 211 -9.84 -17.30 1.95
CA ILE A 211 -10.02 -15.89 2.34
C ILE A 211 -11.00 -15.76 3.51
N GLU A 212 -12.16 -16.42 3.47
CA GLU A 212 -13.13 -16.42 4.59
C GLU A 212 -12.52 -17.00 5.87
N ALA A 213 -11.72 -18.06 5.76
CA ALA A 213 -10.98 -18.58 6.91
C ALA A 213 -9.90 -17.60 7.43
N LEU A 214 -9.27 -16.81 6.54
CA LEU A 214 -8.33 -15.76 6.93
C LEU A 214 -9.00 -14.57 7.60
N LYS A 215 -10.31 -14.35 7.45
CA LYS A 215 -11.03 -13.32 8.22
C LYS A 215 -11.19 -13.68 9.70
N ILE A 216 -10.83 -14.90 10.09
CA ILE A 216 -10.78 -15.35 11.47
C ILE A 216 -9.31 -15.45 11.91
N LYS A 217 -9.00 -14.80 13.03
CA LYS A 217 -7.70 -14.88 13.71
C LYS A 217 -7.53 -16.28 14.32
N ASN A 218 -6.29 -16.66 14.61
CA ASN A 218 -6.00 -17.92 15.28
C ASN A 218 -6.71 -18.06 16.64
N ASN A 219 -6.95 -16.95 17.35
CA ASN A 219 -7.68 -16.92 18.62
C ASN A 219 -9.23 -16.95 18.45
N GLY A 220 -9.74 -17.03 17.23
CA GLY A 220 -11.18 -17.12 16.91
C GLY A 220 -11.89 -15.77 16.71
N ALA A 221 -11.24 -14.63 16.99
CA ALA A 221 -11.84 -13.32 16.75
C ALA A 221 -11.73 -12.90 15.27
N LYS A 222 -12.59 -11.98 14.84
CA LYS A 222 -12.58 -11.44 13.46
C LYS A 222 -11.41 -10.49 13.20
N ARG A 223 -10.92 -10.49 11.96
CA ARG A 223 -9.94 -9.54 11.38
C ARG A 223 -10.35 -9.18 9.96
N ILE A 224 -9.72 -8.12 9.43
CA ILE A 224 -9.94 -7.62 8.07
C ILE A 224 -8.82 -8.13 7.15
N VAL A 225 -9.17 -8.58 5.94
CA VAL A 225 -8.24 -9.06 4.91
C VAL A 225 -8.29 -8.17 3.68
N ILE A 226 -7.20 -7.45 3.42
CA ILE A 226 -7.05 -6.49 2.32
C ILE A 226 -6.01 -7.01 1.32
N ALA A 227 -6.40 -7.06 0.05
CA ALA A 227 -5.55 -7.52 -1.04
C ALA A 227 -4.66 -6.40 -1.58
N TYR A 228 -3.39 -6.70 -1.81
CA TYR A 228 -2.49 -5.85 -2.58
C TYR A 228 -2.97 -5.69 -4.03
N LEU A 229 -2.93 -4.46 -4.54
CA LEU A 229 -3.23 -4.14 -5.94
C LEU A 229 -2.43 -2.89 -6.38
N SER A 230 -1.39 -3.09 -7.20
CA SER A 230 -0.66 -2.00 -7.84
C SER A 230 -1.51 -1.35 -8.94
N ILE A 231 -1.70 -0.03 -8.92
CA ILE A 231 -2.53 0.69 -9.89
C ILE A 231 -1.76 1.71 -10.75
N GLY A 232 -0.56 2.10 -10.33
CA GLY A 232 0.36 2.97 -11.09
C GLY A 232 1.45 2.20 -11.85
N GLU A 233 1.65 0.91 -11.57
CA GLU A 233 2.68 0.08 -12.20
C GLU A 233 2.16 -1.30 -12.63
N ALA A 234 2.66 -1.81 -13.75
CA ALA A 234 2.45 -3.17 -14.21
C ALA A 234 3.58 -4.10 -13.73
N GLU A 235 3.23 -5.28 -13.24
CA GLU A 235 4.18 -6.26 -12.71
C GLU A 235 4.27 -7.46 -13.66
N ASP A 236 5.46 -7.79 -14.18
CA ASP A 236 5.64 -8.80 -15.22
C ASP A 236 5.41 -10.25 -14.78
N TYR A 237 5.40 -10.47 -13.47
CA TYR A 237 5.11 -11.74 -12.84
C TYR A 237 3.61 -11.98 -12.60
N ARG A 238 2.73 -10.99 -12.89
CA ARG A 238 1.28 -11.12 -12.71
C ARG A 238 0.61 -11.89 -13.84
N PHE A 239 -0.54 -12.47 -13.52
CA PHE A 239 -1.33 -13.26 -14.47
C PHE A 239 -1.81 -12.46 -15.70
N TYR A 240 -1.95 -11.14 -15.59
CA TYR A 240 -2.36 -10.29 -16.71
C TYR A 240 -1.21 -9.93 -17.66
N TRP A 241 0.05 -10.17 -17.25
CA TRP A 241 1.20 -9.82 -18.09
C TRP A 241 1.21 -10.66 -19.36
N ASN A 242 1.16 -9.98 -20.50
CA ASN A 242 1.25 -10.64 -21.79
C ASN A 242 2.73 -10.78 -22.17
N LYS A 243 3.24 -12.02 -22.31
CA LYS A 243 4.63 -12.31 -22.71
C LYS A 243 5.09 -11.64 -24.02
N LYS A 244 4.17 -11.13 -24.86
CA LYS A 244 4.54 -10.31 -26.02
C LYS A 244 5.15 -8.96 -25.62
N TRP A 245 4.79 -8.43 -24.45
CA TRP A 245 5.27 -7.16 -23.89
C TRP A 245 6.77 -7.19 -23.55
N ASP A 246 7.34 -8.38 -23.30
CA ASP A 246 8.80 -8.56 -23.10
C ASP A 246 9.61 -8.05 -24.30
N LYS A 247 9.04 -8.19 -25.51
CA LYS A 247 9.68 -7.79 -26.77
C LYS A 247 9.17 -6.45 -27.29
N ASN A 248 7.87 -6.20 -27.14
CA ASN A 248 7.23 -4.99 -27.62
C ASN A 248 6.18 -4.51 -26.60
N LYS A 249 6.60 -3.60 -25.74
CA LYS A 249 5.76 -2.99 -24.71
C LYS A 249 4.65 -2.14 -25.37
N PRO A 250 3.40 -2.20 -24.89
CA PRO A 250 2.37 -1.24 -25.28
C PRO A 250 2.79 0.20 -24.94
N ASP A 251 2.29 1.19 -25.69
CA ASP A 251 2.63 2.61 -25.50
C ASP A 251 2.25 3.17 -24.12
N TRP A 252 1.41 2.46 -23.36
CA TRP A 252 1.03 2.81 -22.00
C TRP A 252 2.00 2.26 -20.94
N ILE A 253 2.91 1.34 -21.27
CA ILE A 253 4.03 0.96 -20.41
C ILE A 253 5.21 1.89 -20.72
N VAL A 254 5.68 2.64 -19.72
CA VAL A 254 6.69 3.70 -19.89
C VAL A 254 8.09 3.13 -19.76
N GLU A 255 8.47 2.69 -18.56
CA GLU A 255 9.79 2.15 -18.26
C GLU A 255 9.74 1.24 -17.03
N GLU A 256 10.81 0.46 -16.82
CA GLU A 256 10.95 -0.37 -15.62
C GLU A 256 11.33 0.50 -14.42
N ASN A 257 10.80 0.18 -13.24
CA ASN A 257 11.16 0.83 -12.00
C ASN A 257 12.52 0.31 -11.52
N ASP A 258 13.54 1.17 -11.54
CA ASP A 258 14.91 0.84 -11.14
C ASP A 258 15.04 0.27 -9.71
N ASN A 259 14.08 0.57 -8.83
CA ASN A 259 14.09 0.07 -7.45
C ASN A 259 13.40 -1.30 -7.30
N TRP A 260 12.56 -1.68 -8.25
CA TRP A 260 11.68 -2.84 -8.18
C TRP A 260 11.68 -3.59 -9.53
N GLU A 261 12.67 -4.48 -9.69
CA GLU A 261 12.82 -5.34 -10.88
C GLU A 261 11.49 -6.02 -11.24
N GLY A 262 11.14 -6.00 -12.52
CA GLY A 262 9.88 -6.54 -13.05
C GLY A 262 8.63 -5.67 -12.84
N ASN A 263 8.76 -4.49 -12.22
CA ASN A 263 7.67 -3.52 -12.10
C ASN A 263 7.89 -2.40 -13.12
N TYR A 264 6.83 -1.97 -13.79
CA TYR A 264 6.91 -1.00 -14.88
C TYR A 264 5.92 0.14 -14.68
N ILE A 265 6.40 1.37 -14.73
CA ILE A 265 5.56 2.58 -14.67
C ILE A 265 4.61 2.58 -15.85
N VAL A 266 3.31 2.81 -15.59
CA VAL A 266 2.29 2.88 -16.63
C VAL A 266 1.61 4.23 -16.69
N LYS A 267 1.11 4.60 -17.88
CA LYS A 267 0.15 5.69 -18.06
C LYS A 267 -1.19 5.24 -17.50
N TYR A 268 -1.33 5.31 -16.17
CA TYR A 268 -2.46 4.74 -15.42
C TYR A 268 -3.84 5.31 -15.82
N TRP A 269 -3.87 6.43 -16.52
CA TRP A 269 -5.10 7.02 -17.04
C TRP A 269 -5.62 6.40 -18.35
N THR A 270 -4.87 5.49 -18.98
CA THR A 270 -5.25 4.84 -20.25
C THR A 270 -6.33 3.78 -20.06
N ALA A 271 -7.23 3.64 -21.03
CA ALA A 271 -8.35 2.70 -20.93
C ALA A 271 -7.86 1.25 -20.83
N GLU A 272 -6.83 0.91 -21.59
CA GLU A 272 -6.23 -0.42 -21.63
C GLU A 272 -5.72 -0.86 -20.25
N TRP A 273 -5.03 0.02 -19.53
CA TRP A 273 -4.57 -0.27 -18.19
C TRP A 273 -5.71 -0.33 -17.18
N LYS A 274 -6.66 0.62 -17.25
CA LYS A 274 -7.84 0.64 -16.38
C LYS A 274 -8.66 -0.66 -16.51
N ASP A 275 -8.80 -1.19 -17.72
CA ASP A 275 -9.51 -2.44 -17.97
C ASP A 275 -8.80 -3.64 -17.33
N ILE A 276 -7.46 -3.72 -17.44
CA ILE A 276 -6.65 -4.76 -16.77
C ILE A 276 -6.86 -4.73 -15.24
N ILE A 277 -6.82 -3.54 -14.63
CA ILE A 277 -7.00 -3.40 -13.19
C ILE A 277 -8.44 -3.70 -12.76
N LYS A 278 -9.45 -3.31 -13.55
CA LYS A 278 -10.85 -3.66 -13.27
C LYS A 278 -11.10 -5.16 -13.36
N GLU A 279 -10.47 -5.86 -14.30
CA GLU A 279 -10.51 -7.32 -14.36
C GLU A 279 -9.81 -7.96 -13.16
N TYR A 280 -8.67 -7.42 -12.72
CA TYR A 280 -7.99 -7.88 -11.51
C TYR A 280 -8.87 -7.64 -10.27
N GLN A 281 -9.43 -6.43 -10.11
CA GLN A 281 -10.34 -6.11 -9.01
C GLN A 281 -11.52 -7.09 -8.94
N LYS A 282 -12.15 -7.41 -10.08
CA LYS A 282 -13.21 -8.42 -10.14
C LYS A 282 -12.77 -9.79 -9.63
N LYS A 283 -11.56 -10.23 -9.99
CA LYS A 283 -10.98 -11.49 -9.48
C LYS A 283 -10.78 -11.46 -7.97
N LEU A 284 -10.37 -10.32 -7.41
CA LEU A 284 -10.26 -10.12 -5.96
C LEU A 284 -11.64 -10.18 -5.29
N ASP A 285 -12.68 -9.63 -5.93
CA ASP A 285 -14.05 -9.71 -5.44
C ASP A 285 -14.60 -11.14 -5.42
N GLU A 286 -14.30 -11.93 -6.45
CA GLU A 286 -14.71 -13.33 -6.56
C GLU A 286 -14.14 -14.22 -5.43
N ILE A 287 -12.91 -13.94 -4.98
CA ILE A 287 -12.29 -14.63 -3.83
C ILE A 287 -12.70 -14.02 -2.48
N GLY A 288 -13.45 -12.93 -2.48
CA GLY A 288 -14.14 -12.42 -1.28
C GLY A 288 -13.28 -11.64 -0.30
N VAL A 289 -12.19 -10.97 -0.73
CA VAL A 289 -11.41 -10.08 0.16
C VAL A 289 -12.25 -8.93 0.69
N ASP A 290 -11.91 -8.36 1.85
CA ASP A 290 -12.67 -7.25 2.44
C ASP A 290 -12.39 -5.91 1.74
N GLY A 291 -11.33 -5.83 0.95
CA GLY A 291 -10.96 -4.62 0.24
C GLY A 291 -9.56 -4.68 -0.38
N TYR A 292 -9.04 -3.52 -0.78
CA TYR A 292 -7.78 -3.39 -1.51
C TYR A 292 -6.84 -2.37 -0.88
N LEU A 293 -5.55 -2.70 -0.91
CA LEU A 293 -4.46 -1.78 -0.70
C LEU A 293 -4.00 -1.35 -2.09
N LEU A 294 -4.42 -0.15 -2.50
CA LEU A 294 -4.05 0.44 -3.78
C LEU A 294 -2.62 0.96 -3.66
N ASP A 295 -1.69 0.29 -4.32
CA ASP A 295 -0.27 0.65 -4.35
C ASP A 295 0.12 1.38 -5.63
N THR A 296 1.32 1.97 -5.62
CA THR A 296 1.88 2.81 -6.68
C THR A 296 0.95 3.99 -7.03
N VAL A 297 0.19 4.44 -6.03
CA VAL A 297 -0.69 5.60 -6.13
C VAL A 297 0.14 6.86 -6.38
N ASP A 298 1.34 6.95 -5.81
CA ASP A 298 2.26 8.07 -5.97
C ASP A 298 2.99 8.12 -7.33
N THR A 299 2.74 7.17 -8.24
CA THR A 299 3.24 7.23 -9.63
C THR A 299 2.77 8.50 -10.37
N TYR A 300 1.73 9.21 -9.90
CA TYR A 300 1.43 10.53 -10.46
C TYR A 300 2.62 11.49 -10.37
N LEU A 301 3.41 11.45 -9.29
CA LEU A 301 4.58 12.31 -9.09
C LEU A 301 5.60 12.15 -10.22
N TYR A 302 5.85 10.91 -10.65
CA TYR A 302 6.72 10.64 -11.78
C TYR A 302 6.29 11.42 -13.02
N PHE A 303 4.99 11.46 -13.32
CA PHE A 303 4.49 12.20 -14.47
C PHE A 303 4.46 13.72 -14.26
N GLU A 304 4.20 14.22 -13.04
CA GLU A 304 4.29 15.66 -12.73
C GLU A 304 5.71 16.21 -12.85
N GLU A 305 6.72 15.36 -12.61
CA GLU A 305 8.14 15.71 -12.67
C GLU A 305 8.71 15.64 -14.10
N ASN A 306 8.20 14.73 -14.93
CA ASN A 306 8.77 14.43 -16.24
C ASN A 306 7.98 14.97 -17.44
N TYR A 307 6.75 15.46 -17.25
CA TYR A 307 5.85 15.91 -18.34
C TYR A 307 5.02 17.14 -17.96
#